data_AF-A0A2H6NHS7-F1
#
_entry.id   AF-A0A2H6NHS7-F1
#
_cell.length_a   1.000
_cell.length_b   1.000
_cell.length_c   1.000
_cell.angle_alpha   90.00
_cell.angle_beta   90.00
_cell.angle_gamma   90.00
#
_symmetry.space_group_name_H-M   'P 1'
#
loop_
_entity.id
_entity.type
_entity.pdbx_description
1 polymer ?
#
loop_
_entity_poly.entity_id
_entity_poly.type
_entity_poly.pdbx_seq_one_letter_code
_entity_poly.pdbx_strand_id
1 'polypeptide(L)'
;DIYSVEIVGGATRIPAVKEQICNFFCKEISTTLNADEAVARGCALQCAILSPAFKVREFSITDVVPYSITLRWQSSFEEGTGECEVFSKTHASPFSKVITFHKKEPFELEAFYTHPHDVPYPDTRIGHFVIQNVGPQNDGDNSKVKVKVRVNIHGIFSVANASVVEKQNLDNEPNDIPMDTELSCRNQSKDELAKIQIDQDDGNQKNQIEQSQTDEETDHIGTEGKTASGDKIDANQSSKTKIKCIDLPIHVNLYRQVDQDLINCYIENEGKMIMQDILEKEKNDAKNAVEEYVYDLRDKLCGAYEKFITEDDARKISLM
;
A
#
# COMPACT_ATOMS: atom_id res chain seq x y z
N ASP A 1 -9.38 28.12 -13.89
CA ASP A 1 -8.61 27.22 -13.00
C ASP A 1 -8.19 25.90 -13.65
N ILE A 2 -9.04 25.25 -14.47
CA ILE A 2 -8.63 24.04 -15.22
C ILE A 2 -7.62 24.43 -16.33
N TYR A 3 -6.51 23.70 -16.46
CA TYR A 3 -5.50 23.94 -17.51
C TYR A 3 -5.87 23.22 -18.83
N SER A 4 -5.98 21.89 -18.80
CA SER A 4 -6.33 21.03 -19.94
C SER A 4 -7.46 20.07 -19.58
N VAL A 5 -8.13 19.53 -20.61
CA VAL A 5 -9.19 18.51 -20.49
C VAL A 5 -8.76 17.29 -21.30
N GLU A 6 -8.26 16.25 -20.65
CA GLU A 6 -7.91 14.98 -21.31
C GLU A 6 -9.10 14.02 -21.26
N ILE A 7 -9.39 13.36 -22.37
CA ILE A 7 -10.48 12.36 -22.46
C ILE A 7 -9.93 10.95 -22.66
N VAL A 8 -10.49 9.98 -21.94
CA VAL A 8 -10.16 8.55 -22.05
C VAL A 8 -11.44 7.71 -22.11
N GLY A 9 -11.36 6.50 -22.65
CA GLY A 9 -12.47 5.55 -22.77
C GLY A 9 -13.23 5.65 -24.09
N GLY A 10 -13.67 4.50 -24.61
CA GLY A 10 -14.24 4.39 -25.96
C GLY A 10 -15.48 5.25 -26.23
N ALA A 11 -16.33 5.48 -25.22
CA ALA A 11 -17.53 6.32 -25.35
C ALA A 11 -17.22 7.79 -25.69
N THR A 12 -16.03 8.27 -25.31
CA THR A 12 -15.60 9.64 -25.61
C THR A 12 -15.26 9.86 -27.10
N ARG A 13 -15.29 8.80 -27.92
CA ARG A 13 -15.13 8.91 -29.38
C ARG A 13 -16.36 9.50 -30.08
N ILE A 14 -17.53 9.44 -29.45
CA ILE A 14 -18.78 9.96 -30.01
C ILE A 14 -18.69 11.48 -30.18
N PRO A 15 -18.89 12.04 -31.40
CA PRO A 15 -18.74 13.48 -31.64
C PRO A 15 -19.61 14.35 -30.74
N ALA A 16 -20.87 13.94 -30.50
CA ALA A 16 -21.77 14.66 -29.61
C ALA A 16 -21.25 14.74 -28.17
N VAL A 17 -20.61 13.68 -27.65
CA VAL A 17 -20.02 13.68 -26.31
C VAL A 17 -18.85 14.64 -26.23
N LYS A 18 -17.97 14.63 -27.25
CA LYS A 18 -16.85 15.57 -27.36
C LYS A 18 -17.31 17.02 -27.36
N GLU A 19 -18.31 17.32 -28.18
CA GLU A 19 -18.90 18.67 -28.29
C GLU A 19 -19.48 19.13 -26.96
N GLN A 20 -20.24 18.28 -26.27
CA GLN A 20 -20.80 18.60 -24.95
C GLN A 20 -19.71 18.88 -23.91
N ILE A 21 -18.62 18.10 -23.90
CA ILE A 21 -17.48 18.31 -23.01
C ILE A 21 -16.79 19.65 -23.32
N CYS A 22 -16.52 19.92 -24.60
CA CYS A 22 -15.92 21.20 -25.03
C CYS A 22 -16.78 22.39 -24.62
N ASN A 23 -18.10 22.30 -24.82
CA ASN A 23 -19.05 23.36 -24.48
C ASN A 23 -19.16 23.57 -22.98
N PHE A 24 -19.12 22.50 -22.17
CA PHE A 24 -19.19 22.59 -20.71
C PHE A 24 -17.94 23.23 -20.12
N PHE A 25 -16.76 22.79 -20.55
CA PHE A 25 -15.49 23.32 -20.04
C PHE A 25 -15.02 24.61 -20.74
N CYS A 26 -15.71 25.02 -21.81
CA CYS A 26 -15.32 26.11 -22.71
C CYS A 26 -13.85 25.99 -23.17
N LYS A 27 -13.40 24.76 -23.42
CA LYS A 27 -12.01 24.41 -23.71
C LYS A 27 -11.94 23.27 -24.71
N GLU A 28 -10.89 23.26 -25.53
CA GLU A 28 -10.62 22.14 -26.42
C GLU A 28 -10.19 20.90 -25.62
N ILE A 29 -10.75 19.75 -26.01
CA ILE A 29 -10.33 18.45 -25.50
C ILE A 29 -8.94 18.10 -26.04
N SER A 30 -8.14 17.50 -25.16
CA SER A 30 -6.82 16.96 -25.45
C SER A 30 -6.90 15.43 -25.50
N THR A 31 -6.07 14.84 -26.36
CA THR A 31 -5.97 13.39 -26.56
C THR A 31 -4.51 12.96 -26.58
N THR A 32 -3.72 13.49 -25.66
CA THR A 32 -2.28 13.17 -25.59
C THR A 32 -2.05 11.76 -25.07
N LEU A 33 -2.99 11.24 -24.28
CA LEU A 33 -3.01 9.87 -23.80
C LEU A 33 -3.74 8.95 -24.79
N ASN A 34 -3.28 7.69 -24.87
CA ASN A 34 -4.02 6.65 -25.58
C ASN A 34 -5.32 6.33 -24.84
N ALA A 35 -6.46 6.64 -25.45
CA ALA A 35 -7.77 6.54 -24.82
C ALA A 35 -8.19 5.11 -24.40
N ASP A 36 -7.62 4.07 -25.03
CA ASP A 36 -7.97 2.68 -24.76
C ASP A 36 -7.00 2.05 -23.73
N GLU A 37 -5.73 2.48 -23.74
CA GLU A 37 -4.66 1.83 -22.96
C GLU A 37 -4.22 2.61 -21.73
N ALA A 38 -4.51 3.91 -21.63
CA ALA A 38 -3.98 4.76 -20.55
C ALA A 38 -4.29 4.21 -19.16
N VAL A 39 -5.50 3.69 -18.96
CA VAL A 39 -5.91 3.09 -17.69
C VAL A 39 -5.09 1.84 -17.38
N ALA A 40 -4.99 0.90 -18.34
CA ALA A 40 -4.24 -0.34 -18.16
C ALA A 40 -2.74 -0.09 -17.90
N ARG A 41 -2.15 0.87 -18.61
CA ARG A 41 -0.75 1.29 -18.41
C ARG A 41 -0.54 1.91 -17.03
N GLY A 42 -1.50 2.72 -16.55
CA GLY A 42 -1.50 3.26 -15.19
C GLY A 42 -1.58 2.16 -14.12
N CYS A 43 -2.45 1.17 -14.31
CA CYS A 43 -2.55 0.01 -13.42
C CYS A 43 -1.24 -0.79 -13.39
N ALA A 44 -0.64 -1.06 -14.55
CA ALA A 44 0.64 -1.77 -14.62
C ALA A 44 1.77 -1.01 -13.90
N LEU A 45 1.82 0.32 -14.06
CA LEU A 45 2.76 1.17 -13.33
C LEU A 45 2.52 1.10 -11.81
N GLN A 46 1.26 1.14 -11.37
CA GLN A 46 0.93 1.00 -9.95
C GLN A 46 1.33 -0.38 -9.39
N CYS A 47 1.13 -1.45 -10.15
CA CYS A 47 1.63 -2.78 -9.78
C CYS A 47 3.15 -2.81 -9.65
N ALA A 48 3.87 -2.14 -10.55
CA ALA A 48 5.33 -2.03 -10.47
C ALA A 48 5.79 -1.20 -9.27
N ILE A 49 5.07 -0.13 -8.89
CA ILE A 49 5.33 0.66 -7.68
C ILE A 49 5.16 -0.19 -6.41
N LEU A 50 4.14 -1.05 -6.36
CA LEU A 50 3.87 -1.91 -5.20
C LEU A 50 4.77 -3.14 -5.12
N SER A 51 5.40 -3.54 -6.24
CA SER A 51 6.25 -4.71 -6.29
C SER A 51 7.63 -4.43 -5.69
N PRO A 52 8.11 -5.24 -4.72
CA PRO A 52 9.46 -5.08 -4.17
C PRO A 52 10.56 -5.45 -5.17
N ALA A 53 10.23 -6.13 -6.28
CA ALA A 53 11.19 -6.62 -7.26
C ALA A 53 11.65 -5.55 -8.27
N PHE A 54 10.89 -4.46 -8.42
CA PHE A 54 11.18 -3.42 -9.41
C PHE A 54 11.53 -2.11 -8.73
N LYS A 55 12.54 -1.41 -9.27
CA LYS A 55 12.83 -0.02 -8.89
C LYS A 55 12.28 0.91 -9.96
N VAL A 56 11.17 1.58 -9.64
CA VAL A 56 10.55 2.58 -10.51
C VAL A 56 10.92 3.99 -10.07
N ARG A 57 10.71 4.98 -10.94
CA ARG A 57 10.86 6.39 -10.58
C ARG A 57 9.86 6.72 -9.47
N GLU A 58 10.30 7.53 -8.51
CA GLU A 58 9.44 7.95 -7.41
C GLU A 58 8.27 8.81 -7.93
N PHE A 59 7.06 8.39 -7.60
CA PHE A 59 5.82 9.07 -7.96
C PHE A 59 4.85 8.94 -6.79
N SER A 60 4.25 10.05 -6.36
CA SER A 60 3.25 10.07 -5.28
C SER A 60 1.87 10.33 -5.86
N ILE A 61 0.93 9.47 -5.50
CA ILE A 61 -0.49 9.58 -5.88
C ILE A 61 -1.28 9.80 -4.60
N THR A 62 -2.16 10.79 -4.62
CA THR A 62 -3.13 11.05 -3.56
C THR A 62 -4.49 11.09 -4.19
N ASP A 63 -5.36 10.18 -3.76
CA ASP A 63 -6.75 10.12 -4.17
C ASP A 63 -7.65 10.76 -3.09
N VAL A 64 -8.96 10.69 -3.25
CA VAL A 64 -9.93 11.29 -2.34
C VAL A 64 -10.90 10.26 -1.76
N VAL A 65 -11.32 10.47 -0.52
CA VAL A 65 -12.41 9.73 0.11
C VAL A 65 -13.74 10.34 -0.35
N PRO A 66 -14.58 9.62 -1.10
CA PRO A 66 -15.77 10.21 -1.73
C PRO A 66 -16.90 10.56 -0.73
N TYR A 67 -16.94 9.91 0.43
CA TYR A 67 -18.01 10.07 1.43
C TYR A 67 -17.44 10.19 2.85
N SER A 68 -18.06 11.02 3.69
CA SER A 68 -17.64 11.18 5.09
C SER A 68 -17.85 9.90 5.90
N ILE A 69 -16.84 9.49 6.66
CA ILE A 69 -16.85 8.30 7.53
C ILE A 69 -16.83 8.74 8.99
N THR A 70 -17.77 8.22 9.77
CA THR A 70 -17.88 8.46 11.22
C THR A 70 -17.71 7.14 11.96
N LEU A 71 -17.06 7.22 13.12
CA LEU A 71 -16.97 6.12 14.08
C LEU A 71 -17.94 6.36 15.22
N ARG A 72 -18.64 5.31 15.62
CA ARG A 72 -19.51 5.26 16.80
C ARG A 72 -19.01 4.23 17.78
N TRP A 73 -19.09 4.56 19.07
CA TRP A 73 -18.77 3.68 20.18
C TRP A 73 -19.68 3.97 21.37
N GLN A 74 -19.83 3.00 22.27
CA GLN A 74 -20.55 3.25 23.53
C GLN A 74 -19.68 4.10 24.44
N SER A 75 -20.19 5.21 25.00
CA SER A 75 -19.42 6.01 25.98
C SER A 75 -19.43 5.35 27.35
N SER A 76 -18.37 5.55 28.16
CA SER A 76 -18.31 5.08 29.55
C SER A 76 -18.69 6.15 30.57
N PHE A 77 -18.76 7.42 30.16
CA PHE A 77 -18.92 8.58 31.05
C PHE A 77 -20.33 9.17 31.03
N GLU A 78 -21.09 8.94 29.95
CA GLU A 78 -22.46 9.39 29.79
C GLU A 78 -23.26 8.21 29.24
N GLU A 79 -24.53 8.06 29.61
CA GLU A 79 -25.47 7.07 29.04
C GLU A 79 -25.80 7.43 27.56
N GLY A 80 -24.77 7.49 26.73
CA GLY A 80 -24.84 7.94 25.35
C GLY A 80 -23.77 7.29 24.47
N THR A 81 -24.00 7.34 23.16
CA THR A 81 -23.05 6.91 22.14
C THR A 81 -22.09 8.04 21.81
N GLY A 82 -20.79 7.78 21.85
CA GLY A 82 -19.79 8.70 21.33
C GLY A 82 -19.68 8.54 19.81
N GLU A 83 -19.71 9.64 19.08
CA GLU A 83 -19.51 9.67 17.63
C GLU A 83 -18.39 10.65 17.26
N CYS A 84 -17.55 10.29 16.28
CA CYS A 84 -16.53 11.18 15.74
C CYS A 84 -16.32 10.96 14.25
N GLU A 85 -16.46 12.05 13.48
CA GLU A 85 -16.11 12.05 12.07
C GLU A 85 -14.58 11.92 11.89
N VAL A 86 -14.17 10.81 11.29
CA VAL A 86 -12.76 10.46 11.12
C VAL A 86 -12.21 10.95 9.79
N PHE A 87 -13.00 10.85 8.72
CA PHE A 87 -12.65 11.27 7.38
C PHE A 87 -13.81 12.06 6.79
N SER A 88 -13.55 13.27 6.31
CA SER A 88 -14.57 14.09 5.65
C SER A 88 -14.72 13.74 4.17
N LYS A 89 -15.82 14.17 3.57
CA LYS A 89 -16.02 14.14 2.11
C LYS A 89 -14.85 14.83 1.40
N THR A 90 -14.32 14.21 0.36
CA THR A 90 -13.13 14.64 -0.41
C THR A 90 -11.80 14.69 0.36
N HIS A 91 -11.71 14.07 1.54
CA HIS A 91 -10.46 13.98 2.28
C HIS A 91 -9.39 13.21 1.50
N ALA A 92 -8.13 13.63 1.56
CA ALA A 92 -7.01 12.95 0.89
C ALA A 92 -6.83 11.49 1.38
N SER A 93 -6.51 10.57 0.46
CA SER A 93 -6.26 9.15 0.68
C SER A 93 -4.99 8.70 -0.06
N PRO A 94 -4.14 7.83 0.52
CA PRO A 94 -4.27 7.16 1.81
C PRO A 94 -3.98 8.09 3.00
N PHE A 95 -4.73 7.95 4.09
CA PHE A 95 -4.50 8.73 5.32
C PHE A 95 -4.78 7.91 6.57
N SER A 96 -4.05 8.17 7.66
CA SER A 96 -4.24 7.53 8.97
C SER A 96 -4.50 8.57 10.05
N LYS A 97 -5.54 8.35 10.86
CA LYS A 97 -5.91 9.19 12.00
C LYS A 97 -5.84 8.36 13.27
N VAL A 98 -5.26 8.92 14.33
CA VAL A 98 -5.20 8.27 15.64
C VAL A 98 -6.24 8.90 16.55
N ILE A 99 -7.07 8.06 17.16
CA ILE A 99 -8.10 8.46 18.12
C ILE A 99 -7.71 7.85 19.46
N THR A 100 -7.87 8.64 20.53
CA THR A 100 -7.57 8.19 21.89
C THR A 100 -8.86 7.97 22.64
N PHE A 101 -9.00 6.80 23.22
CA PHE A 101 -10.11 6.40 24.08
C PHE A 101 -9.60 6.16 25.50
N HIS A 102 -10.48 6.38 26.48
CA HIS A 102 -10.22 6.09 27.89
C HIS A 102 -11.24 5.04 28.35
N LYS A 103 -10.80 3.77 28.42
CA LYS A 103 -11.69 2.61 28.62
C LYS A 103 -11.11 1.65 29.66
N LYS A 104 -11.99 1.01 30.44
CA LYS A 104 -11.63 -0.01 31.45
C LYS A 104 -11.80 -1.45 30.97
N GLU A 105 -12.63 -1.64 29.94
CA GLU A 105 -13.05 -2.94 29.41
C GLU A 105 -12.98 -2.95 27.88
N PRO A 106 -12.99 -4.14 27.26
CA PRO A 106 -13.14 -4.29 25.82
C PRO A 106 -14.33 -3.50 25.30
N PHE A 107 -14.19 -2.90 24.12
CA PHE A 107 -15.24 -2.07 23.55
C PHE A 107 -15.34 -2.25 22.03
N GLU A 108 -16.51 -1.88 21.53
CA GLU A 108 -16.86 -2.00 20.12
C GLU A 108 -16.82 -0.63 19.45
N LEU A 109 -16.32 -0.62 18.21
CA LEU A 109 -16.33 0.51 17.29
C LEU A 109 -17.13 0.13 16.05
N GLU A 110 -18.10 0.94 15.69
CA GLU A 110 -18.85 0.81 14.44
C GLU A 110 -18.45 1.94 13.49
N ALA A 111 -18.08 1.60 12.26
CA ALA A 111 -17.82 2.57 11.19
C ALA A 111 -19.02 2.65 10.25
N PHE A 112 -19.46 3.86 9.93
CA PHE A 112 -20.58 4.11 9.03
C PHE A 112 -20.40 5.41 8.24
N TYR A 113 -21.14 5.54 7.14
CA TYR A 113 -21.20 6.78 6.38
C TYR A 113 -22.06 7.81 7.11
N THR A 114 -21.48 9.00 7.30
CA THR A 114 -22.06 10.09 8.13
C THR A 114 -23.41 10.55 7.60
N HIS A 115 -23.57 10.59 6.27
CA HIS A 115 -24.79 11.02 5.59
C HIS A 115 -25.38 9.86 4.79
N PRO A 116 -26.43 9.19 5.28
CA PRO A 116 -27.08 8.08 4.59
C PRO A 116 -27.63 8.42 3.20
N HIS A 117 -28.06 9.66 3.00
CA HIS A 117 -28.64 10.12 1.73
C HIS A 117 -27.59 10.40 0.64
N ASP A 118 -26.33 10.60 1.02
CA ASP A 118 -25.24 10.87 0.08
C ASP A 118 -24.75 9.58 -0.60
N VAL A 119 -24.94 8.43 0.05
CA VAL A 119 -24.50 7.14 -0.47
C VAL A 119 -25.61 6.46 -1.28
N PRO A 120 -25.31 5.87 -2.44
CA PRO A 120 -26.31 5.21 -3.28
C PRO A 120 -26.72 3.82 -2.74
N TYR A 121 -26.27 3.46 -1.53
CA TYR A 121 -26.46 2.13 -0.95
C TYR A 121 -27.46 2.17 0.21
N PRO A 122 -28.30 1.12 0.37
CA PRO A 122 -29.31 1.09 1.44
C PRO A 122 -28.72 0.91 2.84
N ASP A 123 -27.52 0.30 2.95
CA ASP A 123 -26.82 0.11 4.22
C ASP A 123 -25.62 1.05 4.29
N THR A 124 -25.59 1.86 5.34
CA THR A 124 -24.56 2.86 5.59
C THR A 124 -23.40 2.33 6.42
N ARG A 125 -23.53 1.12 6.99
CA ARG A 125 -22.51 0.52 7.84
C ARG A 125 -21.38 -0.02 6.97
N ILE A 126 -20.15 0.29 7.39
CA ILE A 126 -18.92 -0.11 6.72
C ILE A 126 -18.36 -1.36 7.40
N GLY A 127 -18.28 -1.34 8.73
CA GLY A 127 -17.72 -2.45 9.49
C GLY A 127 -17.85 -2.24 11.00
N HIS A 128 -17.70 -3.34 11.70
CA HIS A 128 -17.76 -3.43 13.15
C HIS A 128 -16.42 -3.99 13.66
N PHE A 129 -15.84 -3.35 14.67
CA PHE A 129 -14.50 -3.64 15.16
C PHE A 129 -14.54 -3.80 16.68
N VAL A 130 -14.14 -4.96 17.19
CA VAL A 130 -14.09 -5.24 18.62
C VAL A 130 -12.64 -5.20 19.07
N ILE A 131 -12.31 -4.26 19.97
CA ILE A 131 -10.98 -4.17 20.58
C ILE A 131 -11.00 -5.00 21.86
N GLN A 132 -10.20 -6.07 21.89
CA GLN A 132 -10.13 -7.00 23.01
C GLN A 132 -8.93 -6.74 23.92
N ASN A 133 -8.90 -7.43 25.06
CA ASN A 133 -7.83 -7.38 26.06
C ASN A 133 -7.53 -5.97 26.61
N VAL A 134 -8.55 -5.09 26.63
CA VAL A 134 -8.48 -3.82 27.36
C VAL A 134 -8.76 -4.11 28.83
N GLY A 135 -7.73 -4.03 29.67
CA GLY A 135 -7.87 -4.10 31.13
C GLY A 135 -7.71 -2.72 31.79
N PRO A 136 -8.09 -2.57 33.07
CA PRO A 136 -7.79 -1.36 33.84
C PRO A 136 -6.27 -1.21 34.02
N GLN A 137 -5.80 0.04 34.10
CA GLN A 137 -4.39 0.28 34.36
C GLN A 137 -4.05 -0.12 35.80
N ASN A 138 -2.76 -0.30 36.12
CA ASN A 138 -2.26 -0.73 37.44
C ASN A 138 -2.78 0.07 38.66
N ASP A 139 -3.38 1.24 38.43
CA ASP A 139 -3.96 2.15 39.42
C ASP A 139 -5.50 2.06 39.56
N GLY A 140 -6.16 1.15 38.81
CA GLY A 140 -7.63 1.01 38.78
C GLY A 140 -8.36 2.04 37.89
N ASP A 141 -7.61 2.96 37.29
CA ASP A 141 -8.09 4.00 36.37
C ASP A 141 -8.20 3.54 34.90
N ASN A 142 -8.90 4.35 34.09
CA ASN A 142 -9.14 4.06 32.67
C ASN A 142 -7.81 3.95 31.91
N SER A 143 -7.65 2.82 31.21
CA SER A 143 -6.54 2.64 30.28
C SER A 143 -6.69 3.56 29.08
N LYS A 144 -5.58 4.21 28.71
CA LYS A 144 -5.52 5.09 27.55
C LYS A 144 -5.24 4.25 26.31
N VAL A 145 -6.29 3.97 25.53
CA VAL A 145 -6.23 3.17 24.30
C VAL A 145 -6.11 4.10 23.10
N LYS A 146 -5.04 3.99 22.32
CA LYS A 146 -4.86 4.68 21.05
C LYS A 146 -5.23 3.76 19.90
N VAL A 147 -6.27 4.11 19.16
CA VAL A 147 -6.72 3.38 17.97
C VAL A 147 -6.32 4.18 16.73
N LYS A 148 -5.55 3.56 15.85
CA LYS A 148 -5.15 4.11 14.56
C LYS A 148 -6.08 3.58 13.48
N VAL A 149 -6.93 4.45 12.95
CA VAL A 149 -7.80 4.15 11.81
C VAL A 149 -7.20 4.70 10.53
N ARG A 150 -7.44 4.03 9.41
CA ARG A 150 -6.81 4.32 8.12
C ARG A 150 -7.78 4.10 6.97
N VAL A 151 -7.68 4.94 5.95
CA VAL A 151 -8.10 4.58 4.59
C VAL A 151 -6.83 4.19 3.82
N ASN A 152 -6.82 2.97 3.26
CA ASN A 152 -5.66 2.43 2.56
C ASN A 152 -5.57 2.98 1.12
N ILE A 153 -4.52 2.59 0.39
CA ILE A 153 -4.31 3.01 -1.00
C ILE A 153 -5.42 2.52 -1.96
N HIS A 154 -6.26 1.58 -1.51
CA HIS A 154 -7.39 1.04 -2.26
C HIS A 154 -8.71 1.74 -1.90
N GLY A 155 -8.69 2.77 -1.05
CA GLY A 155 -9.89 3.47 -0.61
C GLY A 155 -10.71 2.71 0.45
N ILE A 156 -10.17 1.63 1.03
CA ILE A 156 -10.86 0.81 2.04
C ILE A 156 -10.51 1.32 3.44
N PHE A 157 -11.55 1.56 4.24
CA PHE A 157 -11.42 1.90 5.66
C PHE A 157 -11.07 0.67 6.48
N SER A 158 -10.08 0.79 7.37
CA SER A 158 -9.72 -0.25 8.34
C SER A 158 -9.16 0.33 9.64
N VAL A 159 -9.25 -0.44 10.71
CA VAL A 159 -8.53 -0.19 11.96
C VAL A 159 -7.16 -0.86 11.86
N ALA A 160 -6.09 -0.07 11.78
CA ALA A 160 -4.75 -0.57 11.48
C ALA A 160 -3.99 -1.06 12.73
N ASN A 161 -4.19 -0.42 13.87
CA ASN A 161 -3.58 -0.80 15.15
C ASN A 161 -4.43 -0.22 16.31
N ALA A 162 -4.55 -0.94 17.42
CA ALA A 162 -5.01 -0.44 18.71
C ALA A 162 -3.92 -0.73 19.76
N SER A 163 -3.48 0.28 20.52
CA SER A 163 -2.44 0.12 21.54
C SER A 163 -2.81 0.77 22.87
N VAL A 164 -2.52 0.10 23.98
CA VAL A 164 -2.64 0.68 25.34
C VAL A 164 -1.34 1.37 25.70
N VAL A 165 -1.46 2.58 26.26
CA VAL A 165 -0.34 3.40 26.70
C VAL A 165 -0.23 3.33 28.22
N GLU A 166 0.67 2.49 28.73
CA GLU A 166 0.97 2.42 30.16
C GLU A 166 2.07 3.40 30.54
N LYS A 167 1.81 4.20 31.58
CA LYS A 167 2.83 5.04 32.22
C LYS A 167 3.45 4.24 33.35
N GLN A 168 4.74 3.94 33.26
CA GLN A 168 5.48 3.33 34.36
C GLN A 168 6.09 4.44 35.22
N ASN A 169 5.67 4.54 36.49
CA ASN A 169 6.38 5.31 37.49
C ASN A 169 7.44 4.38 38.10
N LEU A 170 8.72 4.77 38.00
CA LEU A 170 9.80 4.11 38.73
C LEU A 170 9.96 4.86 40.05
N ASP A 171 9.41 4.30 41.14
CA ASP A 171 9.78 4.72 42.49
C ASP A 171 10.88 3.80 43.03
N ASN A 172 12.07 4.41 43.18
CA ASN A 172 13.17 4.12 44.12
C ASN A 172 14.05 2.87 43.97
N GLU A 173 15.25 3.06 43.44
CA GLU A 173 16.54 2.64 44.03
C GLU A 173 17.56 3.77 43.73
N PRO A 174 18.38 4.25 44.70
CA PRO A 174 19.26 5.40 44.50
C PRO A 174 20.61 5.02 43.87
N ASN A 175 20.97 5.77 42.81
CA ASN A 175 22.29 6.14 42.28
C ASN A 175 23.51 5.20 42.43
N ASP A 176 24.12 4.85 41.28
CA ASP A 176 25.48 5.29 40.93
C ASP A 176 25.66 5.35 39.38
N ILE A 177 26.33 6.41 38.89
CA ILE A 177 26.47 6.93 37.49
C ILE A 177 27.92 6.56 36.99
N PRO A 178 28.39 6.55 35.69
CA PRO A 178 27.96 7.29 34.47
C PRO A 178 27.93 6.56 33.09
N MET A 179 27.15 7.17 32.16
CA MET A 179 27.46 7.56 30.77
C MET A 179 28.15 6.50 29.86
N ASP A 180 27.57 6.01 28.76
CA ASP A 180 27.39 6.77 27.51
C ASP A 180 26.60 5.97 26.46
N THR A 181 26.17 6.67 25.41
CA THR A 181 25.72 6.20 24.08
C THR A 181 24.21 6.21 23.80
N GLU A 182 23.84 7.25 23.07
CA GLU A 182 22.63 7.43 22.27
C GLU A 182 22.26 6.16 21.47
N LEU A 183 21.02 5.70 21.57
CA LEU A 183 20.38 4.89 20.52
C LEU A 183 18.90 5.27 20.42
N SER A 184 18.64 6.17 19.48
CA SER A 184 17.34 6.40 18.86
C SER A 184 16.75 5.10 18.32
N CYS A 185 15.48 4.80 18.61
CA CYS A 185 14.72 3.75 17.92
C CYS A 185 14.54 4.14 16.44
N ARG A 186 15.51 3.77 15.60
CA ARG A 186 15.39 3.76 14.14
C ARG A 186 15.02 2.35 13.71
N ASN A 187 13.94 2.30 12.95
CA ASN A 187 13.38 1.16 12.25
C ASN A 187 14.46 0.23 11.68
N GLN A 188 14.47 -1.03 12.11
CA GLN A 188 15.15 -2.10 11.39
C GLN A 188 14.20 -2.70 10.36
N SER A 189 14.50 -2.45 9.09
CA SER A 189 14.15 -3.33 7.98
C SER A 189 15.05 -2.94 6.80
N LYS A 190 16.23 -3.58 6.70
CA LYS A 190 16.79 -4.10 5.45
C LYS A 190 18.18 -4.72 5.61
N ASP A 191 18.32 -5.85 4.93
CA ASP A 191 19.51 -6.34 4.23
C ASP A 191 20.72 -6.78 5.05
N GLU A 192 20.85 -8.09 5.25
CA GLU A 192 22.16 -8.76 5.28
C GLU A 192 22.22 -9.85 4.20
N LEU A 193 22.82 -9.46 3.06
CA LEU A 193 23.46 -10.37 2.13
C LEU A 193 24.81 -10.78 2.71
N ALA A 194 24.93 -12.04 3.09
CA ALA A 194 26.19 -12.66 3.47
C ALA A 194 27.12 -12.76 2.25
N LYS A 195 28.28 -12.11 2.34
CA LYS A 195 29.44 -12.32 1.46
C LYS A 195 30.03 -13.71 1.71
N ILE A 196 30.11 -14.53 0.67
CA ILE A 196 31.12 -15.57 0.53
C ILE A 196 32.02 -15.14 -0.63
N GLN A 197 33.33 -15.09 -0.34
CA GLN A 197 34.42 -14.74 -1.25
C GLN A 197 34.63 -15.81 -2.32
N ILE A 198 34.90 -15.42 -3.57
CA ILE A 198 35.90 -16.06 -4.45
C ILE A 198 36.57 -14.95 -5.31
N ASP A 199 37.90 -15.01 -5.39
CA ASP A 199 38.82 -14.24 -6.23
C ASP A 199 38.49 -14.29 -7.74
N GLN A 200 38.73 -13.18 -8.47
CA GLN A 200 39.76 -13.08 -9.53
C GLN A 200 39.65 -11.74 -10.30
N ASP A 201 40.75 -11.01 -10.23
CA ASP A 201 41.53 -10.35 -11.30
C ASP A 201 40.95 -9.30 -12.28
N ASP A 202 41.83 -8.31 -12.46
CA ASP A 202 42.11 -7.44 -13.62
C ASP A 202 41.25 -6.20 -13.99
N GLY A 203 41.97 -5.08 -14.19
CA GLY A 203 41.67 -4.16 -15.31
C GLY A 203 41.26 -2.71 -15.04
N ASN A 204 42.16 -1.90 -14.49
CA ASN A 204 42.63 -0.62 -15.09
C ASN A 204 41.61 0.43 -15.63
N GLN A 205 41.50 1.63 -15.02
CA GLN A 205 42.02 2.91 -15.58
C GLN A 205 41.60 4.16 -14.77
N LYS A 206 42.52 5.14 -14.82
CA LYS A 206 42.61 6.43 -14.12
C LYS A 206 41.80 7.56 -14.76
N ASN A 207 41.49 8.59 -13.98
CA ASN A 207 41.82 10.03 -14.17
C ASN A 207 40.85 10.89 -13.33
N GLN A 208 41.24 11.45 -12.17
CA GLN A 208 41.90 12.76 -11.97
C GLN A 208 41.32 13.91 -12.80
N ILE A 209 40.71 14.92 -12.13
CA ILE A 209 41.10 16.35 -12.18
C ILE A 209 40.84 16.99 -10.80
N GLU A 210 41.90 17.61 -10.27
CA GLU A 210 42.08 18.44 -9.05
C GLU A 210 41.46 19.84 -9.19
N GLN A 211 40.79 20.39 -8.17
CA GLN A 211 41.27 21.40 -7.19
C GLN A 211 41.90 22.69 -7.74
N SER A 212 41.40 23.84 -7.27
CA SER A 212 42.24 24.98 -6.87
C SER A 212 41.55 25.86 -5.81
N GLN A 213 42.29 26.16 -4.75
CA GLN A 213 41.99 27.04 -3.62
C GLN A 213 42.22 28.52 -3.99
N THR A 214 41.74 29.46 -3.15
CA THR A 214 42.62 30.41 -2.44
C THR A 214 41.90 31.15 -1.31
N ASP A 215 42.65 31.33 -0.22
CA ASP A 215 42.35 31.96 1.06
C ASP A 215 42.31 33.51 0.99
N GLU A 216 41.78 34.17 2.03
CA GLU A 216 42.57 34.99 2.97
C GLU A 216 41.72 35.61 4.10
N GLU A 217 42.29 35.58 5.31
CA GLU A 217 41.83 36.14 6.59
C GLU A 217 42.07 37.65 6.70
N THR A 218 41.38 38.31 7.65
CA THR A 218 41.99 39.20 8.68
C THR A 218 40.96 39.67 9.71
N ASP A 219 41.19 39.27 10.98
CA ASP A 219 41.30 40.07 12.22
C ASP A 219 40.36 41.28 12.51
N HIS A 220 40.00 41.66 13.74
CA HIS A 220 39.90 41.09 15.09
C HIS A 220 39.42 42.25 16.01
N ILE A 221 38.79 41.94 17.16
CA ILE A 221 38.81 42.67 18.47
C ILE A 221 37.69 43.66 18.86
N GLY A 222 37.10 43.34 20.04
CA GLY A 222 36.61 44.25 21.09
C GLY A 222 35.13 44.03 21.45
N THR A 223 34.69 43.76 22.68
CA THR A 223 35.32 43.85 24.01
C THR A 223 34.41 43.14 25.04
N GLU A 224 35.01 42.61 26.10
CA GLU A 224 34.38 41.91 27.22
C GLU A 224 33.52 42.81 28.13
N GLY A 225 32.60 42.18 28.88
CA GLY A 225 31.93 42.78 30.04
C GLY A 225 31.18 41.74 30.88
N LYS A 226 31.86 41.14 31.86
CA LYS A 226 31.26 40.32 32.94
C LYS A 226 30.51 41.22 33.93
N THR A 227 29.34 40.79 34.40
CA THR A 227 28.94 40.91 35.81
C THR A 227 27.94 39.80 36.16
N ALA A 228 28.17 39.16 37.31
CA ALA A 228 27.34 38.12 37.90
C ALA A 228 26.63 38.67 39.14
N SER A 229 25.38 38.25 39.38
CA SER A 229 24.58 38.18 40.62
C SER A 229 23.11 38.15 40.19
N GLY A 230 22.18 37.28 40.57
CA GLY A 230 22.07 36.13 41.47
C GLY A 230 20.57 35.80 41.55
N ASP A 231 20.23 34.52 41.77
CA ASP A 231 18.94 34.00 42.28
C ASP A 231 17.62 34.20 41.50
N LYS A 232 17.15 33.16 40.79
CA LYS A 232 16.21 32.15 41.35
C LYS A 232 15.79 31.10 40.33
N ILE A 233 15.74 29.88 40.86
CA ILE A 233 15.31 28.60 40.30
C ILE A 233 13.82 28.65 39.97
N ASP A 234 13.45 28.21 38.76
CA ASP A 234 12.25 27.38 38.54
C ASP A 234 12.36 26.61 37.22
N ALA A 235 13.26 25.62 37.20
CA ALA A 235 13.32 24.62 36.15
C ALA A 235 12.41 23.47 36.56
N ASN A 236 11.14 23.54 36.14
CA ASN A 236 10.20 22.43 36.24
C ASN A 236 10.65 21.33 35.27
N GLN A 237 11.59 20.49 35.71
CA GLN A 237 12.04 19.30 34.99
C GLN A 237 10.91 18.28 34.97
N SER A 238 10.14 18.25 33.90
CA SER A 238 9.27 17.12 33.59
C SER A 238 10.15 15.88 33.38
N SER A 239 10.16 14.97 34.34
CA SER A 239 10.78 13.66 34.22
C SER A 239 10.20 12.96 32.98
N LYS A 240 11.06 12.52 32.05
CA LYS A 240 10.63 11.76 30.86
C LYS A 240 10.15 10.38 31.33
N THR A 241 8.86 10.25 31.58
CA THR A 241 8.19 8.96 31.83
C THR A 241 8.45 8.03 30.63
N LYS A 242 9.05 6.85 30.87
CA LYS A 242 9.12 5.80 29.85
C LYS A 242 7.71 5.26 29.62
N ILE A 243 7.21 5.40 28.40
CA ILE A 243 5.88 4.96 27.97
C ILE A 243 6.01 3.59 27.31
N LYS A 244 5.29 2.58 27.81
CA LYS A 244 5.18 1.27 27.15
C LYS A 244 3.87 1.22 26.37
N CYS A 245 3.96 0.91 25.08
CA CYS A 245 2.79 0.67 24.24
C CYS A 245 2.60 -0.84 24.07
N ILE A 246 1.41 -1.34 24.38
CA ILE A 246 1.04 -2.76 24.20
C ILE A 246 -0.01 -2.82 23.09
N ASP A 247 0.26 -3.57 22.03
CA ASP A 247 -0.69 -3.75 20.94
C ASP A 247 -1.82 -4.72 21.35
N LEU A 248 -3.06 -4.37 20.99
CA LEU A 248 -4.27 -5.11 21.32
C LEU A 248 -4.81 -5.86 20.10
N PRO A 249 -5.35 -7.09 20.28
CA PRO A 249 -6.03 -7.79 19.22
C PRO A 249 -7.35 -7.10 18.85
N ILE A 250 -7.61 -7.01 17.54
CA ILE A 250 -8.82 -6.40 16.97
C ILE A 250 -9.56 -7.49 16.18
N HIS A 251 -10.80 -7.76 16.55
CA HIS A 251 -11.70 -8.55 15.71
C HIS A 251 -12.43 -7.64 14.75
N VAL A 252 -12.25 -7.92 13.46
CA VAL A 252 -12.82 -7.14 12.37
C VAL A 252 -13.99 -7.92 11.78
N ASN A 253 -15.18 -7.34 11.84
CA ASN A 253 -16.38 -7.88 11.22
C ASN A 253 -16.88 -6.90 10.15
N LEU A 254 -16.66 -7.25 8.88
CA LEU A 254 -17.06 -6.41 7.75
C LEU A 254 -18.33 -6.99 7.12
N TYR A 255 -19.38 -6.17 7.04
CA TYR A 255 -20.70 -6.60 6.54
C TYR A 255 -20.71 -7.09 5.07
N ARG A 256 -19.72 -6.68 4.27
CA ARG A 256 -19.62 -7.01 2.84
C ARG A 256 -18.42 -7.88 2.49
N GLN A 257 -17.67 -8.36 3.48
CA GLN A 257 -16.57 -9.27 3.22
C GLN A 257 -17.11 -10.67 2.99
N VAL A 258 -16.56 -11.37 2.00
CA VAL A 258 -16.86 -12.77 1.75
C VAL A 258 -16.09 -13.62 2.75
N ASP A 259 -16.76 -14.63 3.34
CA ASP A 259 -16.13 -15.56 4.27
C ASP A 259 -15.01 -16.36 3.62
N GLN A 260 -13.98 -16.67 4.40
CA GLN A 260 -12.79 -17.37 3.90
C GLN A 260 -13.14 -18.75 3.32
N ASP A 261 -14.07 -19.49 3.92
CA ASP A 261 -14.49 -20.79 3.43
C ASP A 261 -15.18 -20.70 2.06
N LEU A 262 -16.00 -19.66 1.87
CA LEU A 262 -16.67 -19.40 0.61
C LEU A 262 -15.66 -18.93 -0.46
N ILE A 263 -14.68 -18.10 -0.10
CA ILE A 263 -13.56 -17.74 -0.98
C ILE A 263 -12.80 -19.01 -1.41
N ASN A 264 -12.47 -19.90 -0.49
CA ASN A 264 -11.76 -21.15 -0.80
C ASN A 264 -12.59 -22.03 -1.76
N CYS A 265 -13.91 -22.11 -1.57
CA CYS A 265 -14.79 -22.82 -2.48
C CYS A 265 -14.78 -22.21 -3.90
N TYR A 266 -14.80 -20.88 -4.02
CA TYR A 266 -14.69 -20.22 -5.32
C TYR A 266 -13.35 -20.44 -5.99
N ILE A 267 -12.25 -20.44 -5.23
CA ILE A 267 -10.90 -20.74 -5.74
C ILE A 267 -10.85 -22.17 -6.28
N GLU A 268 -11.42 -23.14 -5.56
CA GLU A 268 -11.45 -24.53 -6.03
C GLU A 268 -12.26 -24.68 -7.32
N ASN A 269 -13.43 -24.02 -7.41
CA ASN A 269 -14.27 -24.06 -8.60
C ASN A 269 -13.59 -23.40 -9.80
N GLU A 270 -12.94 -22.25 -9.61
CA GLU A 270 -12.14 -21.58 -10.64
C GLU A 270 -11.00 -22.49 -11.11
N GLY A 271 -10.30 -23.14 -10.17
CA GLY A 271 -9.23 -24.09 -10.49
C GLY A 271 -9.70 -25.26 -11.36
N LYS A 272 -10.93 -25.76 -11.15
CA LYS A 272 -11.53 -26.80 -12.01
C LYS A 272 -11.82 -26.28 -13.42
N MET A 273 -12.34 -25.07 -13.55
CA MET A 273 -12.61 -24.45 -14.87
C MET A 273 -11.30 -24.20 -15.63
N ILE A 274 -10.28 -23.66 -14.96
CA ILE A 274 -8.95 -23.45 -15.55
C ILE A 274 -8.35 -24.78 -16.04
N MET A 275 -8.44 -25.85 -15.24
CA MET A 275 -7.93 -27.16 -15.64
C MET A 275 -8.65 -27.69 -16.89
N GLN A 276 -9.97 -27.50 -16.97
CA GLN A 276 -10.75 -27.89 -18.14
C GLN A 276 -10.33 -27.11 -19.40
N ASP A 277 -10.15 -25.80 -19.28
CA ASP A 277 -9.71 -24.95 -20.39
C ASP A 277 -8.30 -25.34 -20.88
N ILE A 278 -7.39 -25.67 -19.95
CA ILE A 278 -6.05 -26.16 -20.29
C ILE A 278 -6.14 -27.48 -21.06
N LEU A 279 -6.93 -28.46 -20.58
CA LEU A 279 -7.08 -29.75 -21.26
C LEU A 279 -7.69 -29.61 -22.66
N GLU A 280 -8.66 -28.71 -22.84
CA GLU A 280 -9.24 -28.45 -24.15
C GLU A 280 -8.23 -27.78 -25.09
N LYS A 281 -7.45 -26.83 -24.57
CA LYS A 281 -6.36 -26.21 -25.33
C LYS A 281 -5.31 -27.22 -25.74
N GLU A 282 -4.82 -28.06 -24.82
CA GLU A 282 -3.83 -29.10 -25.11
C GLU A 282 -4.35 -30.11 -26.15
N LYS A 283 -5.63 -30.48 -26.07
CA LYS A 283 -6.27 -31.34 -27.06
C LYS A 283 -6.28 -30.69 -28.45
N ASN A 284 -6.63 -29.41 -28.53
CA ASN A 284 -6.62 -28.67 -29.79
C ASN A 284 -5.20 -28.49 -30.34
N ASP A 285 -4.23 -28.19 -29.48
CA ASP A 285 -2.82 -28.07 -29.86
C ASP A 285 -2.27 -29.41 -30.37
N ALA A 286 -2.58 -30.53 -29.70
CA ALA A 286 -2.20 -31.87 -30.16
C ALA A 286 -2.84 -32.23 -31.51
N LYS A 287 -4.11 -31.87 -31.72
CA LYS A 287 -4.80 -32.06 -33.00
C LYS A 287 -4.12 -31.25 -34.10
N ASN A 288 -3.85 -29.97 -33.86
CA ASN A 288 -3.16 -29.10 -34.81
C ASN A 288 -1.75 -29.60 -35.12
N ALA A 289 -1.01 -30.10 -34.13
CA ALA A 289 0.31 -30.67 -34.32
C ALA A 289 0.30 -31.92 -35.21
N VAL A 290 -0.72 -32.78 -35.08
CA VAL A 290 -0.90 -33.94 -35.97
C VAL A 290 -1.23 -33.47 -37.39
N GLU A 291 -2.13 -32.49 -37.53
CA GLU A 291 -2.47 -31.93 -38.85
C GLU A 291 -1.24 -31.31 -39.53
N GLU A 292 -0.47 -30.49 -38.81
CA GLU A 292 0.79 -29.91 -39.29
C GLU A 292 1.78 -30.99 -39.72
N TYR A 293 1.95 -32.04 -38.91
CA TYR A 293 2.84 -33.16 -39.24
C TYR A 293 2.40 -33.90 -40.51
N VAL A 294 1.11 -34.11 -40.71
CA VAL A 294 0.57 -34.77 -41.92
C VAL A 294 0.86 -33.91 -43.16
N TYR A 295 0.65 -32.60 -43.09
CA TYR A 295 0.94 -31.71 -44.22
C TYR A 295 2.44 -31.61 -44.52
N ASP A 296 3.28 -31.46 -43.49
CA ASP A 296 4.74 -31.40 -43.62
C ASP A 296 5.31 -32.71 -44.18
N LEU A 297 4.83 -33.86 -43.68
CA LEU A 297 5.25 -35.17 -44.17
C LEU A 297 4.84 -35.36 -45.64
N ARG A 298 3.62 -34.96 -46.01
CA ARG A 298 3.15 -35.06 -47.40
C ARG A 298 3.99 -34.21 -48.36
N ASP A 299 4.32 -32.98 -47.97
CA ASP A 299 5.19 -32.11 -48.77
C ASP A 299 6.59 -32.70 -48.93
N LYS A 300 7.18 -33.22 -47.84
CA LYS A 300 8.48 -33.89 -47.86
C LYS A 300 8.49 -35.16 -48.71
N LEU A 301 7.42 -35.95 -48.70
CA LEU A 301 7.27 -37.16 -49.51
C LEU A 301 7.21 -36.85 -51.01
N CYS A 302 6.55 -35.75 -51.39
CA CYS A 302 6.49 -35.29 -52.78
C CYS A 302 7.73 -34.48 -53.22
N GLY A 303 8.63 -34.12 -52.30
CA GLY A 303 9.83 -33.35 -52.57
C GLY A 303 11.11 -34.08 -52.17
N ALA A 304 11.61 -33.78 -50.97
CA ALA A 304 12.94 -34.21 -50.53
C ALA A 304 13.11 -35.74 -50.40
N TYR A 305 12.04 -36.45 -50.04
CA TYR A 305 12.06 -37.89 -49.80
C TYR A 305 11.59 -38.74 -50.97
N GLU A 306 11.18 -38.12 -52.08
CA GLU A 306 10.71 -38.81 -53.29
C GLU A 306 11.71 -39.86 -53.80
N LYS A 307 13.01 -39.56 -53.74
CA LYS A 307 14.09 -40.46 -54.21
C LYS A 307 14.45 -41.58 -53.26
N PHE A 308 13.98 -41.53 -52.00
CA PHE A 308 14.36 -42.45 -50.94
C PHE A 308 13.22 -43.38 -50.52
N ILE A 309 12.03 -43.24 -51.11
CA ILE A 309 10.84 -44.04 -50.81
C ILE A 309 10.48 -44.97 -51.96
N THR A 310 9.97 -46.17 -51.64
CA THR A 310 9.44 -47.09 -52.66
C THR A 310 8.01 -46.69 -53.05
N GLU A 311 7.60 -46.97 -54.30
CA GLU A 311 6.25 -46.61 -54.78
C GLU A 311 5.11 -47.30 -54.00
N ASP A 312 5.38 -48.44 -53.37
CA ASP A 312 4.40 -49.14 -52.54
C ASP A 312 4.25 -48.50 -51.14
N ASP A 313 5.35 -48.01 -50.55
CA ASP A 313 5.31 -47.33 -49.25
C ASP A 313 4.77 -45.90 -49.39
N ALA A 314 5.09 -45.22 -50.50
CA ALA A 314 4.52 -43.91 -50.83
C ALA A 314 3.00 -43.99 -51.00
N ARG A 315 2.49 -45.04 -51.67
CA ARG A 315 1.05 -45.27 -51.79
C ARG A 315 0.38 -45.55 -50.44
N LYS A 316 1.00 -46.33 -49.56
CA LYS A 316 0.45 -46.58 -48.21
C LYS A 316 0.35 -45.33 -47.36
N ILE A 317 1.37 -44.47 -47.40
CA ILE A 317 1.42 -43.25 -46.58
C ILE A 317 0.54 -42.14 -47.17
N SER A 318 0.41 -42.04 -48.49
CA SER A 318 -0.45 -41.05 -49.15
C SER A 318 -1.94 -41.44 -49.21
N LEU A 319 -2.31 -42.68 -48.88
CA LEU A 319 -3.70 -43.14 -48.76
C LEU A 319 -4.26 -42.98 -47.33
N MET A 320 -3.41 -42.63 -46.36
CA MET A 320 -3.81 -42.10 -45.04
C MET A 320 -4.08 -40.59 -45.14
#